data_AF-A0A931R7J5-F1
#
_entry.id   AF-A0A931R7J5-F1
#
_cell.length_a   1.000
_cell.length_b   1.000
_cell.length_c   1.000
_cell.angle_alpha   90.00
_cell.angle_beta   90.00
_cell.angle_gamma   90.00
#
_symmetry.space_group_name_H-M   'P 1'
#
loop_
_entity.id
_entity.type
_entity.pdbx_description
1 polymer ?
#
loop_
_entity_poly.entity_id
_entity_poly.type
_entity_poly.pdbx_seq_one_letter_code
_entity_poly.pdbx_strand_id
1 'polypeptide(L)' 'LKSEEAIYFPGKQRITLPTQTTIISNGIELYGSSMEVELEDKKFRLVRDVKTKLEPDKMEKNELKNNWNRTVGG' A
#
# COMPACT_ATOMS: atom_id res chain seq x y z
N LEU A 1 7.36 5.02 -5.64
CA LEU A 1 6.85 3.73 -6.16
C LEU A 1 7.88 3.18 -7.15
N LYS A 2 8.32 1.92 -6.98
CA LYS A 2 9.25 1.26 -7.90
C LYS A 2 8.75 -0.16 -8.20
N SER A 3 8.67 -0.51 -9.48
CA SER A 3 8.31 -1.84 -9.99
C SER A 3 8.97 -2.06 -11.36
N GLU A 4 9.16 -3.31 -11.74
CA GLU A 4 9.75 -3.70 -13.02
C GLU A 4 8.75 -3.63 -14.18
N GLU A 5 7.47 -3.92 -13.91
CA GLU A 5 6.42 -3.96 -14.94
C GLU A 5 5.12 -3.36 -14.40
N ALA A 6 4.44 -2.59 -15.25
CA ALA A 6 3.15 -1.99 -14.95
C ALA A 6 2.20 -2.15 -16.13
N ILE A 7 0.99 -2.64 -15.87
CA ILE A 7 -0.08 -2.80 -16.86
C ILE A 7 -1.17 -1.79 -16.54
N TYR A 8 -1.47 -0.91 -17.49
CA TYR A 8 -2.53 0.09 -17.36
C TYR A 8 -3.81 -0.35 -18.09
N PHE A 9 -4.94 -0.30 -17.37
CA PHE A 9 -6.27 -0.58 -17.90
C PHE A 9 -7.09 0.72 -17.99
N PRO A 10 -7.08 1.42 -19.14
CA PRO A 10 -7.73 2.72 -19.29
C PRO A 10 -9.25 2.65 -19.06
N GLY A 11 -9.91 1.58 -19.50
CA GLY A 11 -11.36 1.42 -19.31
C GLY A 11 -11.80 1.21 -17.86
N LYS A 12 -10.86 0.98 -16.93
CA LYS A 12 -11.13 0.81 -15.50
C LYS A 12 -10.36 1.81 -14.63
N GLN A 13 -9.62 2.74 -15.26
CA GLN A 13 -8.68 3.66 -14.59
C GLN A 13 -7.82 2.95 -13.53
N ARG A 14 -7.28 1.78 -13.88
CA ARG A 14 -6.57 0.90 -12.94
C ARG A 14 -5.19 0.55 -13.47
N ILE A 15 -4.20 0.54 -12.58
CA ILE A 15 -2.87 0.03 -12.86
C ILE A 15 -2.68 -1.24 -12.04
N THR A 16 -2.16 -2.28 -12.66
CA THR A 16 -1.71 -3.49 -11.95
C THR A 16 -0.23 -3.66 -12.16
N LEU A 17 0.49 -3.96 -11.09
CA LEU A 17 1.92 -4.26 -11.09
C LEU A 17 2.04 -5.72 -10.68
N PRO A 18 2.09 -6.66 -11.64
CA PRO A 18 2.02 -8.09 -11.34
C PRO A 18 3.26 -8.58 -10.58
N THR A 19 4.40 -7.93 -10.81
CA THR A 19 5.71 -8.26 -10.24
C THR A 19 5.91 -7.61 -8.86
N GLN A 20 7.11 -7.81 -8.31
CA GLN A 20 7.51 -7.23 -7.04
C GLN A 20 7.50 -5.69 -7.12
N THR A 21 6.97 -5.09 -6.06
CA THR A 21 6.78 -3.65 -5.96
C THR A 21 7.20 -3.18 -4.59
N THR A 22 7.93 -2.05 -4.57
CA THR A 22 8.32 -1.35 -3.35
C THR A 22 7.65 0.02 -3.30
N ILE A 23 6.95 0.29 -2.20
CA ILE A 23 6.35 1.58 -1.86
C ILE A 23 7.11 2.16 -0.68
N ILE A 24 7.59 3.39 -0.81
CA ILE A 24 8.28 4.11 0.25
C ILE A 24 7.46 5.36 0.53
N SER A 25 7.04 5.55 1.79
CA SER A 25 6.28 6.72 2.26
C SER A 25 6.55 6.96 3.74
N ASN A 26 6.97 8.18 4.13
CA ASN A 26 7.08 8.68 5.51
C ASN A 26 7.45 7.64 6.60
N GLY A 27 8.62 7.00 6.47
CA GLY A 27 9.11 6.00 7.44
C GLY A 27 8.46 4.61 7.35
N ILE A 28 7.58 4.40 6.37
CA ILE A 28 6.94 3.14 6.03
C ILE A 28 7.46 2.69 4.67
N GLU A 29 7.97 1.48 4.63
CA GLU A 29 8.43 0.82 3.42
C GLU A 29 7.65 -0.48 3.24
N LEU A 30 6.83 -0.55 2.20
CA LEU A 30 6.04 -1.72 1.85
C LEU A 30 6.67 -2.42 0.67
N TYR A 31 6.88 -3.72 0.83
CA TYR A 31 7.29 -4.64 -0.21
C TYR A 31 6.13 -5.60 -0.45
N GLY A 32 5.83 -5.90 -1.70
CA GLY A 32 4.90 -6.99 -2.00
C GLY A 32 4.87 -7.33 -3.47
N SER A 33 4.21 -8.42 -3.78
CA SER A 33 4.00 -8.92 -5.13
C SER A 33 2.56 -8.65 -5.52
N SER A 34 2.32 -8.33 -6.79
CA SER A 34 0.96 -8.07 -7.30
C SER A 34 0.29 -6.87 -6.59
N MET A 35 0.59 -5.66 -7.05
CA MET A 35 -0.03 -4.42 -6.57
C MET A 35 -1.11 -3.95 -7.54
N GLU A 36 -2.15 -3.33 -7.01
CA GLU A 36 -3.26 -2.75 -7.75
C GLU A 36 -3.44 -1.30 -7.31
N VAL A 37 -3.57 -0.39 -8.27
CA VAL A 37 -3.78 1.03 -8.05
C VAL A 37 -5.05 1.43 -8.76
N GLU A 38 -6.00 1.95 -7.99
CA GLU A 38 -7.24 2.54 -8.52
C GLU A 38 -7.04 4.05 -8.56
N LEU A 39 -7.03 4.62 -9.77
CA LEU A 39 -6.67 6.03 -9.98
C LEU A 39 -7.76 6.99 -9.52
N GLU A 40 -9.04 6.60 -9.64
CA GLU A 40 -10.18 7.41 -9.18
C GLU A 40 -10.14 7.62 -7.66
N ASP A 41 -9.98 6.52 -6.93
CA ASP A 41 -9.96 6.49 -5.46
C ASP A 41 -8.61 6.91 -4.87
N LYS A 42 -7.56 7.06 -5.70
CA LYS A 42 -6.16 7.27 -5.29
C LYS A 42 -5.70 6.24 -4.24
N LYS A 43 -6.25 5.03 -4.30
CA LYS A 43 -5.93 3.92 -3.40
C LYS A 43 -5.01 2.93 -4.07
N PHE A 44 -4.12 2.37 -3.26
CA PHE A 44 -3.22 1.29 -3.65
C PHE A 44 -3.45 0.10 -2.73
N ARG A 45 -3.44 -1.09 -3.33
CA ARG A 45 -3.63 -2.37 -2.64
C ARG A 45 -2.52 -3.32 -3.04
N LEU A 46 -1.83 -3.88 -2.05
CA LEU A 46 -0.90 -4.98 -2.26
C LEU A 46 -1.66 -6.30 -2.03
N VAL A 47 -1.59 -7.22 -2.99
CA VAL A 47 -2.43 -8.43 -3.00
C VAL A 47 -1.68 -9.63 -2.44
N ARG A 48 -0.36 -9.75 -2.67
CA ARG A 48 0.44 -10.93 -2.27
C ARG A 48 1.77 -10.57 -1.62
N ASP A 49 2.26 -11.48 -0.79
CA ASP A 49 3.60 -11.45 -0.16
C ASP A 49 3.96 -10.10 0.48
N VAL A 50 2.97 -9.48 1.14
CA VAL A 50 3.09 -8.14 1.69
C VAL A 50 3.99 -8.15 2.92
N LYS A 51 5.15 -7.52 2.82
CA LYS A 51 6.09 -7.26 3.90
C LYS A 51 6.15 -5.77 4.17
N THR A 52 5.91 -5.40 5.43
CA THR A 52 6.00 -4.01 5.87
C THR A 52 7.25 -3.84 6.71
N LYS A 53 8.09 -2.87 6.35
CA LYS A 53 9.21 -2.40 7.15
C LYS A 53 8.87 -1.01 7.68
N LEU A 54 9.00 -0.86 8.99
CA LEU A 54 8.66 0.34 9.73
C LEU A 54 9.94 0.92 10.31
N GLU A 55 10.25 2.17 9.98
CA GLU A 55 11.33 2.95 10.60
C GLU A 55 10.71 3.94 11.59
N PRO A 56 10.57 3.57 12.89
CA PRO A 56 9.85 4.36 13.88
C PRO A 56 10.43 5.77 14.07
N ASP A 57 11.75 5.94 13.92
CA ASP A 57 12.43 7.25 14.06
C ASP A 57 12.13 8.23 12.92
N LYS A 58 11.65 7.74 11.77
CA LYS A 58 11.34 8.57 10.58
C LYS A 58 9.85 8.70 10.31
N MET A 59 9.01 8.07 11.12
CA MET A 59 7.57 8.32 11.07
C MET A 59 7.31 9.68 11.68
N GLU A 60 6.60 10.55 10.96
CA GLU A 60 6.01 11.72 11.58
C GLU A 60 5.17 11.24 12.77
N LYS A 61 5.36 11.88 13.93
CA LYS A 61 4.64 11.64 15.17
C LYS A 61 3.19 12.14 15.03
N ASN A 62 2.48 11.65 14.02
CA ASN A 62 1.05 11.84 13.90
C ASN A 62 0.44 10.86 14.88
N GLU A 63 -0.10 11.40 15.98
CA GLU A 63 -0.96 10.62 16.87
C GLU A 63 -1.94 9.83 16.01
N LEU A 64 -1.84 8.50 16.06
CA LEU A 64 -2.80 7.59 15.45
C LEU A 64 -4.16 7.83 16.12
N LYS A 65 -4.88 8.88 15.73
CA LYS A 65 -6.32 9.00 15.90
C LYS A 65 -7.01 8.05 14.92
N ASN A 66 -6.62 6.79 14.94
CA ASN A 66 -7.38 5.72 14.30
C ASN A 66 -8.14 5.00 15.40
N ASN A 67 -9.37 5.46 15.55
CA ASN A 67 -10.49 4.85 16.25
C ASN A 67 -10.47 3.31 16.11
N TRP A 68 -9.79 2.64 17.05
CA TRP A 68 -9.78 1.18 17.20
C TRP A 68 -11.07 0.73 17.92
N ASN A 69 -12.23 1.12 17.40
CA ASN A 69 -13.51 0.50 17.78
C ASN A 69 -13.83 -0.59 16.75
N ARG A 70 -13.22 -1.76 16.94
CA ARG A 70 -13.82 -3.03 16.51
C ARG A 70 -13.92 -3.94 17.72
N THR A 71 -15.09 -3.86 18.34
CA THR A 71 -15.88 -4.99 18.83
C THR A 71 -15.21 -6.35 18.63
N VAL A 72 -14.67 -6.91 19.71
CA VAL A 72 -14.60 -8.36 19.90
C VAL A 72 -15.65 -8.70 20.96
N GLY A 73 -16.82 -9.13 20.48
CA GLY A 73 -17.79 -9.83 21.29
C GLY A 73 -17.39 -11.30 21.40
N GLY A 74 -17.57 -11.85 22.60
CA GLY A 74 -17.29 -13.23 22.99
C GLY A 74 -17.21 -13.32 24.50
#